data_AF-A0A0L8MW94-F1
#
_entry.id   AF-A0A0L8MW94-F1
#
_cell.length_a   1.000
_cell.length_b   1.000
_cell.length_c   1.000
_cell.angle_alpha   90.00
_cell.angle_beta   90.00
_cell.angle_gamma   90.00
#
_symmetry.space_group_name_H-M   'P 1'
#
loop_
_entity.id
_entity.type
_entity.pdbx_description
1 polymer ?
#
loop_
_entity_poly.entity_id
_entity_poly.type
_entity_poly.pdbx_seq_one_letter_code
_entity_poly.pdbx_strand_id
1 'polypeptide(L)' 'MRPPFHFPDDLITLQSEWQQTYAELARTPAGAGTTALRRRLIALSGTLCTHSYWATPTAWRAGGVELRRTARTHTP' A
#
# COMPACT_ATOMS: atom_id res chain seq x y z
N MET A 1 4.16 6.21 25.13
CA MET A 1 4.50 5.18 24.13
C MET A 1 3.32 5.04 23.17
N ARG A 2 3.52 5.27 21.86
CA ARG A 2 2.50 4.95 20.85
C ARG A 2 2.40 3.42 20.82
N PRO A 3 1.21 2.80 20.90
CA PRO A 3 1.12 1.35 20.76
C PRO A 3 1.78 0.95 19.43
N PRO A 4 2.61 -0.12 19.40
CA PRO A 4 3.15 -0.61 18.14
C PRO A 4 1.96 -0.99 17.27
N PHE A 5 1.81 -0.29 16.14
CA PHE A 5 0.84 -0.70 15.14
C PHE A 5 1.32 -2.03 14.56
N HIS A 6 0.76 -3.13 15.05
CA HIS A 6 0.99 -4.44 14.47
C HIS A 6 0.10 -4.55 13.22
N PHE A 7 0.69 -4.26 12.07
CA PHE A 7 0.07 -4.51 10.79
C PHE A 7 0.21 -6.00 10.44
N PRO A 8 -0.83 -6.64 9.90
CA PRO A 8 -0.70 -7.99 9.38
C PRO A 8 0.25 -7.99 8.18
N ASP A 9 1.06 -9.05 8.05
CA ASP A 9 2.04 -9.18 6.96
C ASP A 9 1.41 -9.02 5.57
N ASP A 10 0.21 -9.55 5.33
CA ASP A 10 -0.51 -9.37 4.07
C ASP A 10 -0.73 -7.89 3.72
N LEU A 11 -1.08 -7.07 4.71
CA LEU A 11 -1.27 -5.63 4.52
C LEU A 11 0.05 -4.90 4.25
N ILE A 12 1.15 -5.34 4.89
CA ILE A 12 2.49 -4.83 4.63
C ILE A 12 2.91 -5.19 3.21
N THR A 13 2.75 -6.45 2.79
CA THR A 13 3.02 -6.91 1.43
C THR A 13 2.22 -6.14 0.40
N LEU A 14 0.91 -5.96 0.63
CA LEU A 14 0.03 -5.23 -0.27
C LEU A 14 0.42 -3.76 -0.39
N GLN A 15 0.80 -3.13 0.72
CA GLN A 15 1.32 -1.76 0.70
C GLN A 15 2.66 -1.66 -0.03
N SER A 16 3.56 -2.64 0.12
CA SER A 16 4.83 -2.71 -0.60
C SER A 16 4.64 -2.89 -2.10
N GLU A 17 3.75 -3.79 -2.52
CA GLU A 17 3.38 -3.95 -3.94
C GLU A 17 2.78 -2.68 -4.53
N TRP A 18 1.95 -1.97 -3.76
CA TRP A 18 1.39 -0.69 -4.17
C TRP A 18 2.49 0.37 -4.37
N GLN A 19 3.46 0.45 -3.44
CA GLN A 19 4.59 1.37 -3.56
C GLN A 19 5.50 1.04 -4.75
N GLN A 20 5.76 -0.25 -5.00
CA GLN A 20 6.53 -0.71 -6.14
C GLN A 20 5.83 -0.38 -7.46
N THR A 21 4.55 -0.72 -7.59
CA THR A 21 3.74 -0.40 -8.77
C THR A 21 3.68 1.11 -9.04
N TYR A 22 3.56 1.91 -7.97
CA TYR A 22 3.59 3.37 -8.09
C TYR A 22 4.97 3.89 -8.54
N ALA A 23 6.06 3.34 -8.01
CA ALA A 23 7.42 3.71 -8.41
C ALA A 23 7.70 3.34 -9.87
N GLU A 24 7.26 2.16 -10.32
CA GLU A 24 7.31 1.75 -11.72
C GLU A 24 6.50 2.70 -12.61
N LEU A 25 5.29 3.06 -12.20
CA LEU A 25 4.44 4.01 -12.91
C LEU A 25 5.11 5.39 -13.03
N ALA A 26 5.74 5.87 -11.94
CA ALA A 26 6.45 7.15 -11.92
C ALA A 26 7.72 7.15 -12.78
N ARG A 27 8.38 6.00 -12.93
CA ARG A 27 9.56 5.82 -13.79
C ARG A 27 9.19 5.62 -15.27
N THR A 28 7.98 5.18 -15.55
CA THR A 28 7.56 4.87 -16.92
C THR A 28 7.26 6.16 -17.69
N PRO A 29 7.90 6.38 -18.87
CA PRO A 29 7.65 7.57 -19.67
C PRO A 29 6.21 7.61 -20.21
N ALA A 30 5.67 8.82 -20.36
CA ALA A 30 4.35 9.07 -20.91
C ALA A 30 4.29 8.64 -22.38
N GLY A 31 3.85 7.40 -22.62
CA GLY A 31 3.78 6.79 -23.96
C GLY A 31 4.06 5.29 -23.97
N ALA A 32 4.75 4.75 -22.96
CA ALA A 32 5.17 3.35 -22.92
C ALA A 32 4.10 2.35 -22.43
N GLY A 33 2.81 2.70 -22.47
CA GLY A 33 1.74 1.76 -22.09
C GLY A 33 1.55 1.58 -20.57
N THR A 34 1.38 2.68 -19.83
CA THR A 34 1.14 2.69 -18.36
C THR A 34 -0.23 2.18 -17.93
N THR A 35 -1.10 1.75 -18.85
CA THR A 35 -2.46 1.29 -18.57
C THR A 35 -2.49 0.07 -17.66
N ALA A 36 -1.58 -0.90 -17.86
CA ALA A 36 -1.49 -2.08 -16.99
C ALA A 36 -1.11 -1.71 -15.55
N LEU A 37 -0.11 -0.83 -15.39
CA LEU A 37 0.33 -0.33 -14.09
C LEU A 37 -0.78 0.46 -13.38
N ARG A 38 -1.52 1.32 -14.11
CA ARG A 38 -2.67 2.04 -13.53
C ARG A 38 -3.79 1.09 -13.10
N ARG A 39 -4.13 0.07 -13.91
CA ARG A 39 -5.14 -0.93 -13.53
C ARG A 39 -4.71 -1.72 -12.29
N ARG A 40 -3.44 -2.13 -12.22
CA ARG A 40 -2.89 -2.81 -11.04
C ARG A 40 -2.96 -1.91 -9.81
N LEU A 41 -2.63 -0.63 -9.94
CA LEU A 41 -2.70 0.33 -8.84
C LEU A 41 -4.14 0.54 -8.33
N ILE A 42 -5.13 0.59 -9.24
CA ILE A 42 -6.55 0.69 -8.87
C ILE A 42 -7.01 -0.59 -8.15
N ALA A 43 -6.65 -1.76 -8.65
CA ALA A 43 -6.98 -3.03 -8.00
C ALA A 43 -6.37 -3.12 -6.59
N LEU A 44 -5.08 -2.81 -6.45
CA LEU A 44 -4.40 -2.76 -5.17
C LEU A 44 -5.03 -1.74 -4.22
N SER A 45 -5.41 -0.56 -4.71
CA SER A 45 -6.12 0.43 -3.89
C SER A 45 -7.49 -0.10 -3.44
N GLY A 46 -8.20 -0.84 -4.29
CA GLY A 46 -9.47 -1.48 -3.94
C GLY A 46 -9.30 -2.48 -2.80
N THR A 47 -8.34 -3.39 -2.92
CA THR A 47 -8.04 -4.38 -1.89
C THR A 47 -7.56 -3.72 -0.59
N LEU A 48 -6.75 -2.67 -0.68
CA LEU A 48 -6.30 -1.91 0.48
C LEU A 48 -7.50 -1.27 1.19
N CYS A 49 -8.45 -0.67 0.46
CA CYS A 49 -9.65 -0.07 1.06
C CYS A 49 -10.62 -1.09 1.68
N THR A 50 -10.70 -2.31 1.15
CA THR A 50 -11.61 -3.37 1.64
C THR A 50 -10.95 -4.32 2.65
N HIS A 51 -9.67 -4.12 2.96
CA HIS A 51 -8.93 -5.03 3.84
C HIS A 51 -9.51 -5.05 5.27
N SER A 52 -9.69 -6.26 5.82
CA SER A 52 -10.36 -6.50 7.11
C SER A 52 -9.72 -5.78 8.30
N TYR A 53 -8.42 -5.47 8.23
CA TYR A 53 -7.72 -4.63 9.22
C TYR A 53 -8.41 -3.27 9.46
N TRP A 54 -8.98 -2.67 8.40
CA TRP A 54 -9.65 -1.37 8.48
C TRP A 54 -11.07 -1.43 9.04
N ALA A 55 -11.62 -2.63 9.25
CA ALA A 55 -12.89 -2.79 9.95
C ALA A 55 -12.82 -2.29 11.41
N THR A 56 -11.60 -2.09 11.94
CA THR A 56 -11.38 -1.48 13.26
C THR A 56 -11.42 0.05 13.15
N PRO A 57 -12.32 0.75 13.87
CA PRO A 57 -12.55 2.20 13.71
C PRO A 57 -11.32 3.10 13.91
N THR A 58 -10.34 2.65 14.71
CA THR A 58 -9.11 3.39 15.02
C THR A 58 -7.98 3.16 14.02
N ALA A 59 -8.05 2.10 13.20
CA ALA A 59 -6.97 1.71 12.31
C ALA A 59 -6.85 2.66 11.10
N TRP A 60 -7.96 3.01 10.45
CA TRP A 60 -7.95 3.79 9.19
C TRP A 60 -7.36 5.20 9.33
N ARG A 61 -7.73 5.93 10.40
CA ARG A 61 -7.37 7.35 10.59
C ARG A 61 -5.90 7.56 11.00
N ALA A 62 -5.31 6.62 11.74
CA ALA A 62 -3.95 6.74 12.28
C ALA A 62 -2.93 5.80 11.60
N GLY A 63 -3.38 4.72 10.97
CA GLY A 63 -2.52 3.63 10.51
C GLY A 63 -1.92 3.83 9.12
N GLY A 64 -2.53 4.61 8.21
CA GLY A 64 -2.07 4.68 6.82
C GLY A 64 -0.66 5.26 6.63
N VAL A 65 -0.24 6.23 7.46
CA VAL A 65 1.12 6.78 7.41
C VAL A 65 2.14 5.79 7.96
N GLU A 66 1.81 5.12 9.06
CA GLU A 66 2.71 4.15 9.71
C GLU A 66 2.82 2.86 8.89
N LEU A 67 1.75 2.45 8.21
CA LEU A 67 1.75 1.34 7.25
C LEU A 67 2.72 1.64 6.08
N ARG A 68 2.67 2.85 5.51
CA ARG A 68 3.60 3.25 4.45
C ARG A 68 5.06 3.27 4.91
N ARG A 69 5.33 3.66 6.16
CA ARG A 69 6.67 3.59 6.75
C ARG A 69 7.13 2.16 6.93
N THR A 70 6.27 1.33 7.53
CA THR A 70 6.55 -0.09 7.80
C THR A 70 6.84 -0.85 6.51
N ALA A 71 6.02 -0.66 5.47
CA ALA A 71 6.23 -1.26 4.15
C ALA A 71 7.54 -0.80 3.49
N ARG A 72 7.97 0.45 3.71
CA ARG A 72 9.25 0.95 3.18
C ARG A 72 10.45 0.36 3.91
N THR A 73 10.34 0.13 5.22
CA THR A 73 11.39 -0.53 6.02
C THR A 73 11.39 -2.04 5.84
N HIS A 74 10.26 -2.63 5.46
CA HIS A 74 10.13 -4.03 5.07
C HIS A 74 10.62 -4.20 3.62
N THR A 75 11.92 -3.96 3.44
CA THR A 75 12.65 -4.42 2.27
C THR A 75 13.12 -5.84 2.59
N PRO A 76 12.79 -6.86 1.78
CA PRO A 76 13.31 -8.21 1.99
C PRO A 76 14.83 -8.27 1.86
#